data_AF-A0A1Y0VWN9-F1
#
_entry.id   AF-A0A1Y0VWN9-F1
#
_cell.length_a   1.000
_cell.length_b   1.000
_cell.length_c   1.000
_cell.angle_alpha   90.00
_cell.angle_beta   90.00
_cell.angle_gamma   90.00
#
_symmetry.space_group_name_H-M   'P 1'
#
loop_
_entity.id
_entity.type
_entity.pdbx_description
1 polymer ?
#
loop_
_entity_poly.entity_id
_entity_poly.type
_entity_poly.pdbx_seq_one_letter_code
_entity_poly.pdbx_strand_id
1 'polypeptide(L)'
;MDKVSKSIDGVKILDNITFTVRPGEKAAILSQNDLATTVLMQILAGEMEPDSGSVTWGQTTERSYIPRDINSYFEDDRFDILEWLRQYAPKEESDNTFLRGFLGKMLFSGEDVLKMLLNSLVEKKSAA
;
A
#
# COMPACT_ATOMS: atom_id res chain seq x y z
N MET A 1 5.21 19.45 3.04
CA MET A 1 4.51 19.39 4.33
C MET A 1 4.97 20.53 5.19
N ASP A 2 4.04 21.20 5.86
CA ASP A 2 4.33 22.32 6.77
C ASP A 2 3.67 22.08 8.14
N LYS A 3 4.51 21.95 9.17
CA LYS A 3 4.14 21.89 10.60
C LYS A 3 3.05 20.88 10.97
N VAL A 4 3.10 19.70 10.37
CA VAL A 4 2.08 18.67 10.61
C VAL A 4 2.24 18.04 11.98
N SER A 5 1.15 18.01 12.75
CA SER A 5 1.06 17.30 14.03
C SER A 5 -0.15 16.39 14.06
N LYS A 6 -0.06 15.28 14.81
CA LYS A 6 -1.15 14.33 15.01
C LYS A 6 -1.04 13.68 16.39
N SER A 7 -2.16 13.61 17.08
CA SER A 7 -2.33 12.85 18.32
C SER A 7 -3.33 11.72 18.12
N ILE A 8 -3.07 10.58 18.75
CA ILE A 8 -3.96 9.42 18.80
C ILE A 8 -4.14 9.06 20.26
N ASP A 9 -5.40 8.93 20.69
CA ASP A 9 -5.76 8.60 22.08
C ASP A 9 -5.07 9.49 23.13
N GLY A 10 -4.91 10.79 22.80
CA GLY A 10 -4.26 11.77 23.66
C GLY A 10 -2.72 11.73 23.67
N VAL A 11 -2.11 10.79 22.95
CA VAL A 11 -0.65 10.70 22.79
C VAL A 11 -0.24 11.39 21.50
N LYS A 12 0.73 12.30 21.59
CA LYS A 12 1.28 12.99 20.41
C LYS A 12 2.18 12.04 19.62
N ILE A 13 1.74 11.67 18.41
CA ILE A 13 2.43 10.73 17.53
C ILE A 13 3.35 11.47 16.54
N LEU A 14 2.83 12.57 15.97
CA LEU A 14 3.60 13.48 15.11
C LEU A 14 3.62 14.86 15.74
N ASP A 15 4.79 15.50 15.77
CA ASP A 15 4.97 16.83 16.34
C ASP A 15 5.73 17.74 15.37
N ASN A 16 5.01 18.69 14.78
CA ASN A 16 5.57 19.76 13.95
C ASN A 16 6.46 19.29 12.78
N ILE A 17 6.06 18.21 12.12
CA ILE A 17 6.81 17.61 11.02
C ILE A 17 6.74 18.51 9.77
N THR A 18 7.92 18.90 9.26
CA THR A 18 8.07 19.80 8.10
C THR A 18 9.14 19.25 7.18
N PHE A 19 8.79 18.99 5.92
CA PHE A 19 9.74 18.60 4.88
C PHE A 19 9.15 18.86 3.49
N THR A 20 10.04 18.89 2.50
CA THR A 20 9.70 19.00 1.08
C THR A 20 10.50 17.96 0.32
N VAL A 21 9.81 17.19 -0.53
CA VAL A 21 10.43 16.26 -1.49
C VAL A 21 10.23 16.84 -2.88
N ARG A 22 11.31 16.94 -3.65
CA ARG A 22 11.27 17.47 -5.02
C ARG A 22 11.08 16.34 -6.06
N PRO A 23 10.61 16.67 -7.28
CA PRO A 23 10.56 15.70 -8.36
C PRO A 23 11.92 15.01 -8.60
N GLY A 24 11.90 13.69 -8.67
CA GLY A 24 13.10 12.85 -8.86
C GLY A 24 13.86 12.51 -7.58
N GLU A 25 13.54 13.13 -6.43
CA GLU A 25 14.12 12.75 -5.16
C GLU A 25 13.51 11.43 -4.64
N LYS A 26 14.36 10.61 -4.03
CA LYS A 26 13.95 9.41 -3.29
C LYS A 26 14.19 9.67 -1.82
N ALA A 27 13.15 9.52 -1.01
CA ALA A 27 13.22 9.69 0.44
C ALA A 27 12.89 8.37 1.14
N ALA A 28 13.56 8.10 2.25
CA ALA A 28 13.23 7.02 3.16
C ALA A 28 12.83 7.60 4.51
N ILE A 29 11.77 7.07 5.10
CA ILE A 29 11.30 7.44 6.43
C ILE A 29 11.78 6.38 7.41
N LEU A 30 12.53 6.80 8.42
CA LEU A 30 13.00 5.93 9.50
C LEU A 30 12.41 6.44 10.81
N SER A 31 11.86 5.53 11.61
CA SER A 31 11.27 5.83 12.91
C SER A 31 11.57 4.68 13.86
N GLN A 32 11.74 5.00 15.15
CA GLN A 32 11.75 3.99 16.21
C GLN A 32 10.33 3.60 16.65
N ASN A 33 9.32 4.33 16.18
CA ASN A 33 7.91 4.07 16.42
C ASN A 33 7.20 3.78 15.09
N ASP A 34 6.86 2.51 14.88
CA ASP A 34 6.15 2.03 13.69
C ASP A 34 4.80 2.73 13.47
N LEU A 35 4.13 3.11 14.56
CA LEU A 35 2.87 3.84 14.49
C LEU A 35 3.08 5.22 13.87
N ALA A 36 4.16 5.91 14.23
CA ALA A 36 4.45 7.24 13.66
C ALA A 36 4.69 7.19 12.15
N THR A 37 5.41 6.18 11.66
CA THR A 37 5.58 5.98 10.22
C THR A 37 4.24 5.71 9.55
N THR A 38 3.44 4.81 10.11
CA THR A 38 2.13 4.44 9.55
C THR A 38 1.20 5.66 9.49
N VAL A 39 1.09 6.42 10.57
CA VAL A 39 0.28 7.64 10.64
C VAL A 39 0.76 8.70 9.65
N LEU A 40 2.07 8.91 9.54
CA LEU A 40 2.62 9.85 8.56
C LEU A 40 2.27 9.42 7.13
N MET A 41 2.39 8.14 6.81
CA MET A 41 2.07 7.60 5.49
C MET A 41 0.57 7.72 5.18
N GLN A 42 -0.31 7.43 6.14
CA GLN A 42 -1.77 7.61 5.99
C GLN A 42 -2.14 9.08 5.78
N ILE A 43 -1.49 10.01 6.46
CA ILE A 43 -1.68 11.46 6.24
C ILE A 43 -1.24 11.87 4.83
N LEU A 44 -0.09 11.37 4.36
CA LEU A 44 0.38 11.64 3.00
C LEU A 44 -0.55 11.05 1.94
N ALA A 45 -1.11 9.85 2.20
CA ALA A 45 -2.08 9.19 1.35
C ALA A 45 -3.46 9.88 1.34
N GLY A 46 -3.74 10.75 2.33
CA GLY A 46 -5.03 11.39 2.51
C GLY A 46 -6.08 10.51 3.19
N GLU A 47 -5.70 9.37 3.76
CA GLU A 47 -6.57 8.50 4.55
C GLU A 47 -6.79 9.00 5.97
N MET A 48 -5.93 9.91 6.44
CA MET A 48 -6.03 10.53 7.76
C MET A 48 -5.73 12.02 7.67
N GLU A 49 -6.54 12.84 8.34
CA GLU A 49 -6.28 14.28 8.44
C GLU A 49 -5.35 14.60 9.61
N PRO A 50 -4.38 15.52 9.44
CA PRO A 50 -3.56 16.01 10.55
C PRO A 50 -4.39 16.89 11.49
N ASP A 51 -3.99 16.99 12.76
CA ASP A 51 -4.66 17.88 13.72
C ASP A 51 -4.25 19.35 13.50
N SER A 52 -3.06 19.58 12.94
CA SER A 52 -2.55 20.89 12.57
C SER A 52 -1.58 20.80 11.40
N GLY A 53 -1.33 21.92 10.73
CA GLY A 53 -0.40 22.01 9.60
C GLY A 53 -1.06 21.62 8.27
N SER A 54 -0.25 21.43 7.24
CA SER A 54 -0.78 21.07 5.91
C SER A 54 0.15 20.18 5.08
N VAL A 55 -0.48 19.39 4.21
CA VAL A 55 0.18 18.59 3.16
C VAL A 55 -0.22 19.18 1.81
N THR A 56 0.76 19.62 1.04
CA THR A 56 0.54 20.15 -0.31
C THR A 56 1.27 19.27 -1.31
N TRP A 57 0.54 18.86 -2.35
CA TRP A 57 1.05 18.09 -3.47
C TRP A 57 1.18 19.00 -4.71
N GLY A 58 2.11 18.67 -5.61
CA GLY A 58 2.22 19.33 -6.89
C GLY A 58 1.00 19.04 -7.77
N GLN A 59 0.61 19.99 -8.62
CA GLN A 59 -0.60 19.88 -9.45
C GLN A 59 -0.59 18.66 -10.39
N THR A 60 0.58 18.24 -10.85
CA THR A 60 0.77 17.11 -11.77
C THR A 60 1.33 15.87 -11.08
N THR A 61 1.21 15.78 -9.75
CA THR A 61 1.75 14.66 -8.98
C THR A 61 0.74 13.52 -8.92
N GLU A 62 1.11 12.36 -9.50
CA GLU A 62 0.41 11.10 -9.25
C GLU A 62 0.75 10.56 -7.87
N ARG A 63 -0.25 10.01 -7.19
CA ARG A 63 -0.13 9.53 -5.80
C ARG A 63 -0.61 8.09 -5.74
N SER A 64 0.24 7.22 -5.21
CA SER A 64 -0.08 5.82 -4.94
C SER A 64 0.43 5.47 -3.55
N TYR A 65 -0.37 4.70 -2.81
CA TYR A 65 -0.08 4.30 -1.44
C TYR A 65 -0.36 2.80 -1.30
N ILE A 66 0.50 2.12 -0.52
CA ILE A 66 0.30 0.73 -0.12
C ILE A 66 0.29 0.73 1.42
N PRO A 67 -0.84 0.39 2.06
CA PRO A 67 -0.91 0.36 3.51
C PRO A 67 -0.11 -0.79 4.10
N ARG A 68 0.20 -0.67 5.40
CA ARG A 68 0.92 -1.72 6.14
C ARG A 68 0.11 -3.01 6.23
N ASP A 69 -1.20 -2.89 6.40
CA ASP A 69 -2.12 -4.01 6.31
C ASP A 69 -2.85 -3.96 4.98
N ILE A 70 -2.61 -4.96 4.15
CA ILE A 70 -3.24 -5.13 2.84
C ILE A 70 -4.37 -6.15 2.87
N ASN A 71 -4.63 -6.80 4.00
CA ASN A 71 -5.60 -7.90 4.10
C ASN A 71 -7.01 -7.47 3.68
N SER A 72 -7.37 -6.21 3.95
CA SER A 72 -8.67 -5.64 3.55
C SER A 72 -8.90 -5.65 2.02
N TYR A 73 -7.84 -5.69 1.21
CA TYR A 73 -7.96 -5.82 -0.25
C TYR A 73 -8.24 -7.26 -0.72
N PHE A 74 -8.17 -8.23 0.20
CA PHE A 74 -8.27 -9.66 -0.08
C PHE A 74 -9.38 -10.36 0.72
N GLU A 75 -10.33 -9.59 1.28
CA GLU A 75 -11.45 -10.14 2.07
C GLU A 75 -12.45 -10.94 1.23
N ASP A 76 -12.43 -10.78 -0.09
CA ASP A 76 -13.28 -11.55 -0.99
C ASP A 76 -12.69 -12.95 -1.24
N ASP A 77 -13.16 -13.90 -0.44
CA ASP A 77 -12.76 -15.32 -0.50
C ASP A 77 -13.28 -16.05 -1.74
N ARG A 78 -14.08 -15.39 -2.59
CA ARG A 78 -14.66 -16.00 -3.79
C ARG A 78 -13.68 -16.08 -4.96
N PHE A 79 -12.55 -15.36 -4.88
CA PHE A 79 -11.58 -15.30 -5.97
C PHE A 79 -10.32 -16.11 -5.66
N ASP A 80 -9.86 -16.86 -6.66
CA ASP A 80 -8.46 -17.26 -6.73
C ASP A 80 -7.58 -16.08 -7.16
N ILE A 81 -6.26 -16.24 -7.02
CA ILE A 81 -5.30 -15.17 -7.35
C ILE A 81 -5.43 -14.70 -8.80
N LEU A 82 -5.75 -15.61 -9.72
CA LEU A 82 -5.90 -15.31 -11.14
C LEU A 82 -7.13 -14.42 -11.40
N GLU A 83 -8.28 -14.81 -10.86
CA GLU A 83 -9.54 -14.08 -11.00
C GLU A 83 -9.52 -12.74 -10.27
N TRP A 84 -8.82 -12.65 -9.13
CA TRP A 84 -8.60 -11.37 -8.47
C TRP A 84 -7.75 -10.44 -9.33
N LEU A 85 -6.62 -10.91 -9.86
CA LEU A 85 -5.74 -10.10 -10.70
C LEU A 85 -6.44 -9.65 -11.98
N ARG A 86 -7.29 -10.50 -12.56
CA ARG A 86 -8.05 -10.20 -13.79
C ARG A 86 -8.87 -8.92 -13.67
N GLN A 87 -9.38 -8.59 -12.48
CA GLN A 87 -10.20 -7.39 -12.25
C GLN A 87 -9.43 -6.08 -12.46
N TYR A 88 -8.12 -6.12 -12.34
CA TYR A 88 -7.24 -4.97 -12.52
C TYR A 88 -6.53 -4.96 -13.88
N ALA A 89 -6.68 -6.02 -14.67
CA ALA A 89 -6.09 -6.12 -15.99
C ALA A 89 -6.97 -5.41 -17.05
N PRO A 90 -6.37 -4.66 -17.99
CA PRO A 90 -7.10 -4.17 -19.16
C PRO A 90 -7.63 -5.37 -19.97
N LYS A 91 -8.72 -5.17 -20.73
CA LYS A 91 -9.42 -6.27 -21.42
C LYS A 91 -8.50 -7.05 -22.36
N GLU A 92 -7.57 -6.36 -22.98
CA GLU A 92 -6.58 -6.87 -23.93
C GLU A 92 -5.54 -7.80 -23.27
N GLU A 93 -5.35 -7.68 -21.95
CA GLU A 93 -4.39 -8.45 -21.15
C GLU A 93 -5.09 -9.38 -20.14
N SER A 94 -6.41 -9.51 -20.25
CA SER A 94 -7.23 -10.26 -19.30
C SER A 94 -7.26 -11.77 -19.58
N ASP A 95 -6.46 -12.32 -20.50
CA ASP A 95 -6.46 -13.75 -20.79
C ASP A 95 -5.57 -14.56 -19.83
N ASN A 96 -5.90 -15.85 -19.66
CA ASN A 96 -5.23 -16.70 -18.68
C ASN A 96 -3.73 -16.92 -18.99
N THR A 97 -3.33 -16.87 -20.26
CA THR A 97 -1.94 -17.09 -20.66
C THR A 97 -1.10 -15.90 -20.23
N PHE A 98 -1.58 -14.69 -20.51
CA PHE A 98 -0.91 -13.47 -20.09
C PHE A 98 -0.84 -13.36 -18.56
N LEU A 99 -1.97 -13.52 -17.87
CA LEU A 99 -2.04 -13.38 -16.41
C LEU A 99 -1.18 -14.43 -15.68
N ARG A 100 -1.16 -15.69 -16.15
CA ARG A 100 -0.26 -16.73 -15.60
C ARG A 100 1.20 -16.42 -15.89
N GLY A 101 1.52 -15.91 -17.08
CA GLY A 101 2.87 -15.45 -17.41
C GLY A 101 3.34 -14.30 -16.53
N PHE A 102 2.44 -13.37 -16.19
CA PHE A 102 2.71 -12.26 -15.28
C PHE A 102 2.92 -12.74 -13.84
N LEU A 103 2.01 -13.57 -13.32
CA LEU A 103 2.12 -14.18 -11.99
C LEU A 103 3.38 -15.06 -11.85
N GLY A 104 3.80 -15.73 -12.92
CA GLY A 104 5.07 -16.44 -12.99
C GLY A 104 6.28 -15.57 -12.68
N LYS A 105 6.30 -14.32 -13.16
CA LYS A 105 7.38 -13.35 -12.87
C LYS A 105 7.37 -12.89 -11.40
N MET A 106 6.24 -13.02 -10.71
CA MET A 106 6.07 -12.72 -9.30
C MET A 106 6.26 -13.97 -8.41
N LEU A 107 6.85 -15.05 -8.94
CA LEU A 107 7.13 -16.30 -8.22
C LEU A 107 5.86 -17.03 -7.75
N PHE A 108 4.80 -16.98 -8.56
CA PHE A 108 3.66 -17.90 -8.44
C PHE A 108 3.77 -18.96 -9.52
N SER A 109 3.56 -20.23 -9.16
CA SER A 109 3.75 -21.34 -10.11
C SER A 109 2.71 -22.44 -9.94
N GLY A 110 2.41 -23.15 -11.04
CA GLY A 110 1.53 -24.32 -11.02
C GLY A 110 0.16 -24.02 -10.38
N GLU A 111 -0.13 -24.73 -9.29
CA GLU A 111 -1.38 -24.63 -8.54
C GLU A 111 -1.46 -23.40 -7.63
N ASP A 112 -0.34 -22.70 -7.36
CA ASP A 112 -0.34 -21.50 -6.50
C ASP A 112 -1.24 -20.39 -7.03
N VAL A 113 -1.38 -20.31 -8.36
CA VAL A 113 -2.21 -19.32 -9.05
C VAL A 113 -3.71 -19.58 -8.83
N LEU A 114 -4.07 -20.83 -8.50
CA LEU A 114 -5.44 -21.26 -8.22
C LEU A 114 -5.73 -21.30 -6.72
N LYS A 115 -4.77 -20.94 -5.86
CA LYS A 115 -5.02 -20.83 -4.43
C LYS A 115 -5.98 -19.67 -4.17
N MET A 116 -6.90 -19.89 -3.25
CA MET A 116 -7.76 -18.82 -2.73
C MET A 116 -6.90 -17.77 -2.03
N LEU A 117 -7.29 -16.50 -2.19
CA LEU A 117 -6.52 -15.36 -1.67
C LEU A 117 -6.30 -15.43 -0.16
N LEU A 118 -7.31 -15.86 0.60
CA LEU A 118 -7.23 -16.00 2.06
C LEU A 118 -6.14 -16.98 2.51
N ASN A 119 -5.91 -18.06 1.76
CA ASN A 119 -4.97 -19.11 2.14
C ASN A 119 -3.54 -18.86 1.63
N SER A 120 -3.37 -18.17 0.51
CA SER A 120 -2.07 -18.00 -0.16
C SER A 120 -1.20 -16.88 0.43
N LEU A 121 -1.79 -15.79 0.92
CA LEU A 121 -1.06 -14.65 1.48
C LEU A 121 -0.64 -14.87 2.95
N VAL A 122 -1.40 -15.67 3.69
CA VAL A 122 -1.07 -16.09 5.07
C VAL A 122 0.16 -17.00 5.09
N GLU A 123 0.29 -17.93 4.12
CA GLU A 123 1.43 -18.84 4.03
C GLU A 123 2.76 -18.13 3.71
N LYS A 124 2.77 -17.17 2.77
CA LYS A 124 4.00 -16.43 2.42
C LYS A 124 4.46 -15.47 3.51
N LYS A 125 3.56 -14.95 4.36
CA LYS A 125 3.90 -14.09 5.50
C LYS A 125 4.56 -14.86 6.67
N SER A 126 4.40 -16.19 6.72
CA SER A 126 5.06 -17.05 7.70
C SER A 126 6.47 -17.48 7.29
N ALA A 127 6.88 -17.19 6.05
CA ALA A 127 8.16 -17.62 5.47
C ALA A 127 9.20 -16.49 5.32
N ALA A 128 8.87 -15.27 5.76
CA ALA A 128 9.73 -14.07 5.71
C ALA A 128 9.79 -13.40 7.08
#